data_AF-A0A1Y6KA41-F1
#
_entry.id   AF-A0A1Y6KA41-F1
#
_cell.length_a   1.000
_cell.length_b   1.000
_cell.length_c   1.000
_cell.angle_alpha   90.00
_cell.angle_beta   90.00
_cell.angle_gamma   90.00
#
_symmetry.space_group_name_H-M   'P 1'
#
loop_
_entity.id
_entity.type
_entity.pdbx_description
1 polymer ?
#
loop_
_entity_poly.entity_id
_entity_poly.type
_entity_poly.pdbx_seq_one_letter_code
_entity_poly.pdbx_strand_id
1 'polypeptide(L)' 'MSERRACKAVGYCRMTVRYQTSRADDAGLRQRMRAIAYERRRFGYRRLHVLLKREAYLVNHKKLFRLYREERLTVRRRG' A
#
# COMPACT_ATOMS: atom_id res chain seq x y z
N MET A 1 -12.63 33.86 -5.42
CA MET A 1 -13.68 32.88 -5.02
C MET A 1 -13.19 32.10 -3.81
N SER A 2 -13.96 32.00 -2.73
CA SER A 2 -13.51 31.25 -1.53
C SER A 2 -13.80 29.75 -1.66
N GLU A 3 -12.96 28.91 -1.03
CA GLU A 3 -13.14 27.45 -0.97
C GLU A 3 -14.56 27.06 -0.50
N ARG A 4 -15.15 27.83 0.42
CA ARG A 4 -16.53 27.65 0.90
C ARG A 4 -17.56 27.83 -0.22
N ARG A 5 -17.43 28.88 -1.04
CA ARG A 5 -18.35 29.14 -2.16
C ARG A 5 -18.18 28.09 -3.25
N ALA A 6 -16.95 27.68 -3.53
CA ALA A 6 -16.65 26.62 -4.49
C ALA A 6 -17.25 25.27 -4.06
N CYS A 7 -17.01 24.83 -2.81
CA CYS A 7 -17.57 23.56 -2.31
C CYS A 7 -19.11 23.57 -2.31
N LYS A 8 -19.74 24.70 -1.97
CA LYS A 8 -21.21 24.84 -2.03
C LYS A 8 -21.75 24.78 -3.46
N ALA A 9 -21.06 25.38 -4.42
CA ALA A 9 -21.45 25.35 -5.83
C ALA A 9 -21.34 23.95 -6.46
N VAL A 10 -20.34 23.16 -6.06
CA VAL A 10 -20.09 21.82 -6.60
C VAL A 10 -20.78 20.71 -5.77
N GLY A 11 -21.32 21.03 -4.59
CA GLY A 11 -22.06 20.08 -3.74
C GLY A 11 -21.17 19.11 -2.94
N TYR A 12 -19.85 19.31 -2.92
CA TYR A 12 -18.94 18.48 -2.14
C TYR A 12 -18.71 19.02 -0.73
N CYS A 13 -18.48 18.10 0.22
CA CYS A 13 -18.05 18.47 1.57
C CYS A 13 -16.60 18.97 1.56
N ARG A 14 -16.33 20.03 2.32
CA ARG A 14 -14.98 20.62 2.48
C ARG A 14 -13.94 19.62 3.00
N MET A 15 -14.33 18.64 3.83
CA MET A 15 -13.42 17.60 4.29
C MET A 15 -12.87 16.75 3.14
N THR A 16 -13.72 16.45 2.15
CA THR A 16 -13.32 15.68 0.97
C THR A 16 -12.36 16.48 0.09
N VAL A 17 -12.61 17.78 -0.08
CA VAL A 17 -11.75 18.68 -0.86
C VAL A 17 -10.39 18.91 -0.17
N ARG A 18 -10.37 18.93 1.16
CA ARG A 18 -9.15 19.08 1.96
C ARG A 18 -8.38 17.78 2.17
N TYR A 19 -8.99 16.64 1.86
CA TYR A 19 -8.36 15.35 2.05
C TYR A 19 -7.17 15.20 1.10
N GLN A 20 -5.96 15.27 1.66
CA GLN A 20 -4.73 14.94 0.96
C GLN A 20 -4.29 13.54 1.36
N THR A 21 -4.15 12.65 0.38
CA THR A 21 -3.56 11.34 0.62
C THR A 21 -2.07 11.50 0.89
N SER A 22 -1.65 11.47 2.16
CA SER A 22 -0.23 11.32 2.47
C SER A 22 0.19 9.88 2.22
N ARG A 23 1.03 9.67 1.21
CA ARG A 23 1.70 8.39 0.98
C ARG A 23 3.08 8.52 1.61
N ALA A 24 3.23 8.03 2.84
CA ALA A 24 4.55 7.88 3.44
C ALA A 24 5.45 7.06 2.51
N ASP A 25 6.73 7.43 2.43
CA ASP A 25 7.68 6.77 1.54
C ASP A 25 7.86 5.31 1.94
N ASP A 26 7.18 4.42 1.23
CA ASP A 26 7.20 2.97 1.46
C ASP A 26 8.45 2.31 0.87
N ALA A 27 9.48 3.09 0.52
CA ALA A 27 10.67 2.62 -0.19
C ALA A 27 11.41 1.52 0.59
N GLY A 28 11.65 1.72 1.89
CA GLY A 28 12.30 0.72 2.74
C GLY A 28 11.48 -0.56 2.88
N LEU A 29 10.15 -0.42 2.97
CA LEU A 29 9.25 -1.57 3.03
C LEU A 29 9.26 -2.36 1.70
N ARG A 30 9.22 -1.69 0.54
CA ARG A 30 9.31 -2.35 -0.78
C ARG A 30 10.61 -3.11 -0.92
N GLN A 31 11.74 -2.51 -0.51
CA GLN A 31 13.04 -3.15 -0.61
C GLN A 31 13.09 -4.43 0.24
N ARG A 32 12.59 -4.38 1.47
CA ARG A 32 12.52 -5.56 2.34
C ARG A 32 11.58 -6.62 1.79
N MET A 33 10.40 -6.22 1.30
CA MET A 33 9.45 -7.11 0.64
C MET A 33 10.08 -7.84 -0.55
N ARG A 34 10.81 -7.11 -1.42
CA ARG A 34 11.54 -7.69 -2.56
C ARG A 34 12.59 -8.69 -2.09
N ALA A 35 13.42 -8.34 -1.10
CA ALA A 35 14.44 -9.24 -0.58
C ALA A 35 13.85 -10.59 -0.11
N ILE A 36 12.78 -10.55 0.69
CA ILE A 36 12.08 -11.76 1.15
C ILE A 36 11.47 -12.54 -0.02
N ALA A 37 10.88 -11.84 -1.00
CA ALA A 37 10.29 -12.49 -2.16
C ALA A 37 11.33 -13.13 -3.10
N TYR A 38 12.52 -12.55 -3.22
CA TYR A 38 13.63 -13.13 -3.97
C TYR A 38 14.21 -14.36 -3.27
N GLU A 39 14.40 -14.30 -1.95
CA GLU A 39 14.86 -15.45 -1.15
C GLU A 39 13.84 -16.60 -1.23
N ARG A 40 12.54 -16.29 -1.21
CA ARG A 40 11.44 -17.27 -1.15
C ARG A 40 10.41 -17.06 -2.24
N ARG A 41 10.79 -17.36 -3.48
CA ARG A 41 10.02 -17.12 -4.73
C ARG A 41 8.57 -17.65 -4.77
N ARG A 42 8.20 -18.62 -3.92
CA ARG A 42 6.85 -19.20 -3.86
C ARG A 42 5.97 -18.61 -2.74
N PHE A 43 6.44 -17.61 -2.00
CA PHE A 43 5.67 -17.04 -0.91
C PHE A 43 4.63 -16.03 -1.44
N GLY A 44 3.36 -16.29 -1.11
CA GLY A 44 2.28 -15.33 -1.31
C GLY A 44 2.29 -14.22 -0.25
N TYR A 45 1.54 -13.15 -0.49
CA TYR A 45 1.49 -11.96 0.38
C TYR A 45 1.16 -12.28 1.86
N ARG A 46 0.34 -13.31 2.14
CA ARG A 46 0.00 -13.71 3.51
C ARG A 46 1.21 -14.20 4.31
N ARG A 47 2.07 -15.01 3.70
CA ARG A 47 3.30 -15.50 4.37
C ARG A 47 4.31 -14.37 4.52
N LEU A 48 4.39 -13.50 3.51
CA LEU A 48 5.24 -12.31 3.54
C LEU A 48 4.81 -11.34 4.65
N HIS A 49 3.51 -11.19 4.90
CA HIS A 49 2.96 -10.40 6.01
C HIS A 49 3.41 -10.91 7.38
N VAL A 50 3.39 -12.23 7.59
CA VAL A 50 3.82 -12.84 8.85
C VAL A 50 5.31 -12.62 9.09
N LEU A 51 6.16 -12.75 8.06
CA LEU A 51 7.59 -12.48 8.18
C LEU A 51 7.88 -11.02 8.52
N LEU A 52 7.22 -10.09 7.83
CA LEU A 52 7.35 -8.66 8.12
C LEU A 52 6.87 -8.32 9.54
N LYS A 53 5.81 -8.98 10.02
CA LYS A 53 5.34 -8.80 11.40
C LYS A 53 6.37 -9.31 12.43
N ARG A 54 7.10 -10.38 12.13
CA ARG A 54 8.22 -10.86 12.97
C ARG A 54 9.39 -9.89 12.99
N GLU A 55 9.63 -9.20 11.89
CA GLU A 55 10.61 -8.10 11.76
C GLU A 55 10.09 -6.76 12.31
N ALA A 56 9.00 -6.76 13.10
CA ALA A 56 8.38 -5.59 13.71
C ALA A 56 7.81 -4.54 12.74
N TYR A 57 7.61 -4.87 11.45
CA TYR A 57 6.91 -3.99 10.52
C TYR A 57 5.40 -4.02 10.75
N LEU A 58 4.85 -2.92 11.29
CA LEU A 58 3.42 -2.72 11.52
C LEU A 58 2.70 -2.25 10.23
N VAL A 59 2.57 -3.16 9.26
CA VAL A 59 1.92 -2.86 7.97
C VAL A 59 0.54 -3.49 7.91
N ASN A 60 -0.46 -2.69 7.54
CA ASN A 60 -1.81 -3.19 7.28
C ASN A 60 -1.79 -4.15 6.07
N HIS A 61 -2.46 -5.31 6.19
CA HIS A 61 -2.57 -6.30 5.12
C HIS A 61 -3.09 -5.72 3.80
N LYS A 62 -3.98 -4.72 3.83
CA LYS A 62 -4.48 -4.03 2.61
C LYS A 62 -3.36 -3.28 1.89
N LYS A 63 -2.53 -2.57 2.65
CA LYS A 63 -1.37 -1.82 2.15
C LYS A 63 -0.33 -2.78 1.57
N LEU A 64 -0.04 -3.86 2.29
CA LEU A 64 0.89 -4.90 1.84
C LEU A 64 0.41 -5.55 0.52
N PHE A 65 -0.87 -5.91 0.42
CA PHE A 65 -1.42 -6.51 -0.78
C PHE A 65 -1.34 -5.57 -2.00
N ARG A 66 -1.62 -4.28 -1.79
CA ARG A 66 -1.44 -3.24 -2.83
C ARG A 66 0.02 -3.18 -3.29
N LEU A 67 0.96 -3.04 -2.36
CA LEU A 67 2.40 -3.00 -2.67
C LEU A 67 2.85 -4.28 -3.37
N TYR A 68 2.40 -5.45 -2.92
CA TYR A 68 2.73 -6.74 -3.53
C TYR A 68 2.26 -6.84 -4.99
N ARG A 69 1.08 -6.27 -5.33
CA ARG A 69 0.60 -6.17 -6.72
C ARG A 69 1.39 -5.16 -7.54
N GLU A 70 1.69 -3.98 -6.97
CA GLU A 70 2.51 -2.96 -7.62
C GLU A 70 3.92 -3.50 -7.96
N GLU A 71 4.51 -4.27 -7.04
CA GLU A 71 5.82 -4.89 -7.19
C GLU A 71 5.82 -6.14 -8.09
N ARG A 72 4.66 -6.52 -8.67
CA ARG A 72 4.48 -7.71 -9.53
C ARG A 72 5.02 -9.01 -8.91
N LEU A 73 5.05 -9.11 -7.59
CA LEU A 73 5.55 -10.27 -6.85
C LEU A 73 4.58 -11.46 -6.86
N THR A 74 3.44 -11.33 -7.54
CA THR A 74 2.44 -12.38 -7.70
C THR A 74 3.06 -13.64 -8.30
N VAL A 75 3.01 -14.72 -7.52
CA VAL A 75 3.44 -16.05 -7.95
C VAL A 75 2.55 -16.49 -9.12
N ARG A 76 3.12 -16.56 -10.32
CA ARG A 76 2.44 -17.15 -11.48
C ARG A 76 2.18 -18.63 -11.18
N ARG A 77 0.92 -19.05 -11.27
CA ARG A 77 0.59 -20.48 -11.36
C ARG A 77 1.20 -21.01 -12.66
N ARG A 78 2.10 -21.98 -12.56
CA ARG A 78 2.50 -22.78 -13.72
C ARG A 78 1.38 -23.77 -13.98
N GLY A 79 0.71 -23.62 -15.11
CA GLY A 79 0.11 -24.72 -15.85
C GLY A 79 1.17 -25.32 -16.75
#